data_AF-I3W1W4-F1
#
_entry.id   AF-I3W1W4-F1
#
_cell.length_a   1.000
_cell.length_b   1.000
_cell.length_c   1.000
_cell.angle_alpha   90.00
_cell.angle_beta   90.00
_cell.angle_gamma   90.00
#
_symmetry.space_group_name_H-M   'P 1'
#
loop_
_entity.id
_entity.type
_entity.pdbx_description
1 polymer ?
#
loop_
_entity_poly.entity_id
_entity_poly.type
_entity_poly.pdbx_seq_one_letter_code
_entity_poly.pdbx_strand_id
1 'polypeptide(L)'
;MGYSEIVSTAAFLLALFVAWRTWRWDRPVVTVSGRQWLGGLGTAEQDKTSFSVEVANTGNHATQILSAFWQVERRNSPVQTILASHGGGGIQSLFQAPSASKEPAFPFILDRNQREAWDFEMSLDGLRDREAITRMRPAVELLSRKDHHVVYGTWQQPKLP
;
A
#
# COMPACT_ATOMS: atom_id res chain seq x y z
N MET A 1 -4.87 45.28 -27.38
CA MET A 1 -5.53 44.35 -26.43
C MET A 1 -6.59 45.11 -25.66
N GLY A 2 -7.85 44.76 -25.85
CA GLY A 2 -8.99 45.41 -25.20
C GLY A 2 -9.21 44.87 -23.79
N TYR A 3 -9.78 45.68 -22.89
CA TYR A 3 -10.14 45.25 -21.53
C TYR A 3 -11.01 43.97 -21.51
N SER A 4 -11.84 43.74 -22.53
CA SER A 4 -12.66 42.52 -22.65
C SER A 4 -11.82 41.26 -22.86
N GLU A 5 -10.74 41.32 -23.65
CA GLU A 5 -9.86 40.17 -23.93
C GLU A 5 -9.11 39.73 -22.67
N ILE A 6 -8.71 40.69 -21.84
CA ILE A 6 -8.03 40.43 -20.55
C ILE A 6 -8.99 39.75 -19.58
N VAL A 7 -10.23 40.24 -19.46
CA VAL A 7 -11.25 39.66 -18.58
C VAL A 7 -11.64 38.26 -19.03
N SER A 8 -11.83 38.03 -20.34
CA SER A 8 -12.13 36.71 -20.88
C SER A 8 -11.00 35.71 -20.66
N THR A 9 -9.75 36.13 -20.84
CA THR A 9 -8.57 35.27 -20.60
C THR A 9 -8.43 34.93 -19.11
N ALA A 10 -8.62 35.90 -18.22
CA ALA A 10 -8.58 35.67 -16.78
C ALA A 10 -9.70 34.72 -16.32
N ALA A 11 -10.92 34.89 -16.84
CA ALA A 11 -12.04 33.99 -16.55
C ALA A 11 -11.78 32.57 -17.05
N PHE A 12 -11.20 32.41 -18.24
CA PHE A 12 -10.85 31.10 -18.80
C PHE A 12 -9.77 30.39 -17.96
N LEU A 13 -8.72 31.10 -17.57
CA LEU A 13 -7.67 30.55 -16.70
C LEU A 13 -8.22 30.18 -15.31
N LEU A 14 -9.12 30.99 -14.77
CA LEU A 14 -9.79 30.67 -13.50
C LEU A 14 -10.65 29.41 -13.64
N ALA A 15 -11.42 29.28 -14.72
CA ALA A 15 -12.23 28.09 -14.98
C ALA A 15 -11.35 26.83 -15.13
N LEU A 16 -10.23 26.91 -15.84
CA LEU A 16 -9.26 25.82 -15.94
C LEU A 16 -8.66 25.46 -14.57
N PHE A 17 -8.29 26.45 -13.76
CA PHE A 17 -7.76 26.22 -12.42
C PHE A 17 -8.80 25.55 -11.51
N VAL A 18 -10.06 26.02 -11.55
CA VAL A 18 -11.15 25.42 -10.79
C VAL A 18 -11.42 24.00 -11.27
N ALA A 19 -11.48 23.74 -12.58
CA ALA A 19 -11.67 22.41 -13.15
C ALA A 19 -10.53 21.45 -12.80
N TRP A 20 -9.29 21.92 -12.85
CA TRP A 20 -8.13 21.13 -12.43
C TRP A 20 -8.16 20.81 -10.93
N ARG A 21 -8.53 21.81 -10.11
CA ARG A 21 -8.66 21.64 -8.67
C ARG A 21 -9.77 20.65 -8.33
N THR A 22 -10.98 20.80 -8.90
CA THR A 22 -12.08 19.86 -8.65
C THR A 22 -11.72 18.45 -9.11
N TRP A 23 -11.10 18.30 -10.28
CA TRP A 23 -10.62 17.01 -10.78
C TRP A 23 -9.58 16.36 -9.86
N ARG A 24 -8.64 17.13 -9.28
CA ARG A 24 -7.69 16.62 -8.27
C ARG A 24 -8.38 16.21 -6.97
N TRP A 25 -9.38 16.97 -6.52
CA TRP A 25 -10.09 16.73 -5.26
C TRP A 25 -11.00 15.51 -5.30
N ASP A 26 -11.36 15.08 -6.49
CA ASP A 26 -12.28 13.98 -6.77
C ASP A 26 -11.51 12.66 -7.09
N ARG A 27 -10.19 12.62 -6.81
CA ARG A 27 -9.36 11.40 -6.82
C ARG A 27 -9.15 10.88 -5.39
N PRO A 28 -9.13 9.57 -5.17
CA PRO A 28 -8.80 9.02 -3.86
C PRO A 28 -7.34 9.34 -3.56
N VAL A 29 -7.10 9.89 -2.38
CA VAL A 29 -5.74 10.16 -1.89
C VAL A 29 -5.48 9.14 -0.80
N VAL A 30 -5.13 7.93 -1.23
CA VAL A 30 -4.72 6.86 -0.32
C VAL A 30 -3.22 6.95 -0.12
N THR A 31 -2.79 6.89 1.13
CA THR A 31 -1.38 6.78 1.51
C THR A 31 -1.16 5.43 2.15
N VAL A 32 -0.11 4.73 1.70
CA VAL A 32 0.31 3.46 2.27
C VAL A 32 1.63 3.69 2.99
N SER A 33 1.66 3.33 4.26
CA SER A 33 2.90 3.22 5.00
C SER A 33 3.08 1.77 5.45
N GLY A 34 4.31 1.39 5.72
CA GLY A 34 4.55 0.12 6.35
C GLY A 34 5.82 0.18 7.17
N ARG A 35 6.00 -0.77 8.06
CA ARG A 35 7.23 -0.90 8.84
C ARG A 35 7.59 -2.35 8.94
N GLN A 36 8.84 -2.66 8.60
CA GLN A 36 9.45 -3.90 9.02
C GLN A 36 9.79 -3.82 10.51
N TRP A 37 9.48 -4.90 11.23
CA TRP A 37 9.86 -5.09 12.61
C TRP A 37 10.42 -6.50 12.75
N LEU A 38 11.60 -6.58 13.37
CA LEU A 38 12.23 -7.83 13.76
C LEU A 38 11.70 -8.13 15.16
N GLY A 39 10.70 -9.00 15.26
CA GLY A 39 10.07 -9.37 16.52
C GLY A 39 10.12 -10.88 16.72
N GLY A 40 11.02 -11.33 17.58
CA GLY A 40 11.02 -12.69 18.12
C GLY A 40 9.81 -12.90 19.00
N LEU A 41 8.75 -13.47 18.42
CA LEU A 41 7.58 -13.97 19.14
C LEU A 41 7.16 -15.28 18.48
N GLY A 42 7.92 -16.34 18.75
CA GLY A 42 7.47 -17.73 18.52
C GLY A 42 8.54 -18.64 17.92
N THR A 43 9.42 -19.16 18.80
CA THR A 43 10.10 -20.49 18.83
C THR A 43 10.60 -21.20 17.56
N ALA A 44 10.55 -20.59 16.37
CA ALA A 44 11.10 -21.08 15.10
C ALA A 44 11.85 -19.93 14.38
N GLU A 45 12.77 -19.32 15.11
CA GLU A 45 13.07 -17.87 15.11
C GLU A 45 14.08 -17.32 14.07
N GLN A 46 14.51 -18.06 13.04
CA GLN A 46 15.60 -17.55 12.15
C GLN A 46 15.18 -17.11 10.74
N ASP A 47 14.00 -17.51 10.24
CA ASP A 47 13.60 -17.26 8.84
C ASP A 47 12.23 -16.58 8.71
N LYS A 48 11.92 -15.63 9.59
CA LYS A 48 10.67 -14.85 9.54
C LYS A 48 10.95 -13.35 9.48
N THR A 49 10.12 -12.62 8.74
CA THR A 49 10.07 -11.17 8.84
C THR A 49 8.63 -10.71 8.99
N SER A 50 8.38 -9.97 10.06
CA SER A 50 7.08 -9.38 10.34
C SER A 50 7.01 -7.97 9.76
N PHE A 51 5.81 -7.58 9.37
CA PHE A 51 5.56 -6.28 8.77
C PHE A 51 4.24 -5.72 9.25
N SER A 52 4.16 -4.40 9.28
CA SER A 52 2.94 -3.66 9.47
C SER A 52 2.64 -2.85 8.21
N VAL A 53 1.38 -2.76 7.81
CA VAL A 53 0.88 -1.90 6.74
C VAL A 53 -0.22 -1.03 7.31
N GLU A 54 -0.12 0.28 7.09
CA GLU A 54 -1.16 1.24 7.39
C GLU A 54 -1.62 1.90 6.10
N VAL A 55 -2.92 1.98 5.93
CA VAL A 55 -3.59 2.58 4.77
C VAL A 55 -4.48 3.68 5.30
N ALA A 56 -4.27 4.90 4.82
CA ALA A 56 -5.09 6.05 5.18
C ALA A 56 -5.70 6.66 3.93
N ASN A 57 -7.01 6.95 3.97
CA ASN A 57 -7.69 7.68 2.90
C ASN A 57 -7.82 9.15 3.30
N THR A 58 -6.92 9.97 2.80
CA THR A 58 -6.94 11.43 2.94
C THR A 58 -7.73 12.13 1.82
N GLY A 59 -8.35 11.35 0.93
CA GLY A 59 -9.18 11.85 -0.16
C GLY A 59 -10.56 12.28 0.32
N ASN A 60 -11.35 12.86 -0.58
CA ASN A 60 -12.69 13.36 -0.23
C ASN A 60 -13.81 12.33 -0.39
N HIS A 61 -13.50 11.15 -0.93
CA HIS A 61 -14.45 10.09 -1.21
C HIS A 61 -14.02 8.78 -0.56
N ALA A 62 -14.99 7.97 -0.17
CA ALA A 62 -14.73 6.60 0.25
C ALA A 62 -14.08 5.81 -0.88
N THR A 63 -13.12 4.96 -0.55
CA THR A 63 -12.33 4.18 -1.51
C THR A 63 -12.43 2.71 -1.18
N GLN A 64 -12.71 1.87 -2.18
CA GLN A 64 -12.71 0.43 -1.97
C GLN A 64 -11.27 -0.09 -2.05
N ILE A 65 -10.83 -0.71 -0.98
CA ILE A 65 -9.55 -1.40 -0.91
C ILE A 65 -9.78 -2.85 -1.30
N LEU A 66 -9.03 -3.32 -2.31
CA LEU A 66 -9.19 -4.64 -2.91
C LEU A 66 -8.22 -5.66 -2.34
N SER A 67 -6.96 -5.27 -2.16
CA SER A 67 -5.92 -6.15 -1.63
C SER A 67 -4.75 -5.33 -1.08
N ALA A 68 -3.97 -5.93 -0.18
CA ALA A 68 -2.67 -5.41 0.23
C ALA A 68 -1.58 -6.44 -0.09
N PHE A 69 -0.40 -5.97 -0.45
CA PHE A 69 0.72 -6.82 -0.82
C PHE A 69 2.08 -6.14 -0.61
N TRP A 70 3.13 -6.94 -0.62
CA TRP A 70 4.51 -6.48 -0.63
C TRP A 70 5.12 -6.65 -2.00
N GLN A 71 5.80 -5.61 -2.46
CA GLN A 71 6.72 -5.74 -3.57
C GLN A 71 8.12 -5.98 -3.02
N VAL A 72 8.73 -7.04 -3.52
CA VAL A 72 10.08 -7.46 -3.15
C VAL A 72 10.96 -7.37 -4.38
N GLU A 73 12.03 -6.58 -4.28
CA GLU A 73 13.05 -6.48 -5.31
C GLU A 73 14.26 -7.29 -4.89
N ARG A 74 14.81 -8.03 -5.86
CA ARG A 74 15.99 -8.86 -5.66
C ARG A 74 17.06 -8.52 -6.69
N ARG A 75 18.31 -8.77 -6.33
CA ARG A 75 19.44 -8.64 -7.26
C ARG A 75 19.23 -9.59 -8.43
N ASN A 76 19.22 -9.04 -9.64
CA ASN A 76 19.14 -9.78 -10.91
C ASN A 76 17.82 -10.56 -11.14
N SER A 77 16.73 -10.20 -10.44
CA SER A 77 15.42 -10.83 -10.65
C SER A 77 14.31 -9.77 -10.81
N PRO A 78 13.22 -10.09 -11.51
CA PRO A 78 12.06 -9.20 -11.59
C PRO A 78 11.45 -8.96 -10.20
N VAL A 79 10.79 -7.81 -10.04
CA VAL A 79 10.05 -7.47 -8.82
C VAL A 79 8.92 -8.48 -8.60
N GLN A 80 8.89 -9.09 -7.43
CA GLN A 80 7.87 -10.05 -7.03
C GLN A 80 6.81 -9.38 -6.16
N THR A 81 5.55 -9.76 -6.36
CA THR A 81 4.44 -9.35 -5.51
C THR A 81 4.04 -10.50 -4.58
N ILE A 82 3.91 -10.22 -3.29
CA ILE A 82 3.52 -11.19 -2.27
C ILE A 82 2.30 -10.62 -1.55
N LEU A 83 1.16 -11.30 -1.68
CA LEU A 83 -0.06 -10.86 -1.00
C LEU A 83 0.15 -10.85 0.50
N ALA A 84 -0.30 -9.79 1.16
CA ALA A 84 -0.38 -9.73 2.60
C ALA A 84 -1.56 -10.60 3.03
N SER A 85 -1.29 -11.86 3.36
CA SER A 85 -2.28 -12.77 3.96
C SER A 85 -1.91 -13.05 5.40
N HIS A 86 -2.93 -13.26 6.23
CA HIS A 86 -2.71 -13.76 7.58
C HIS A 86 -2.08 -15.15 7.50
N GLY A 87 -0.99 -15.34 8.25
CA GLY A 87 -0.27 -16.60 8.24
C GLY A 87 0.59 -16.87 7.00
N GLY A 88 1.09 -15.86 6.28
CA GLY A 88 2.08 -16.10 5.21
C GLY A 88 1.43 -16.59 3.91
N GLY A 89 1.68 -15.85 2.83
CA GLY A 89 1.13 -16.14 1.52
C GLY A 89 1.84 -17.32 0.84
N GLY A 90 1.13 -18.43 0.66
CA GLY A 90 1.49 -19.50 -0.28
C GLY A 90 1.75 -20.86 0.36
N ILE A 91 0.89 -21.85 0.01
CA ILE A 91 0.93 -23.28 0.37
C ILE A 91 0.80 -23.53 1.89
N GLN A 92 -0.32 -24.12 2.31
CA GLN A 92 -0.62 -24.57 3.69
C GLN A 92 0.18 -23.82 4.74
N SER A 93 -0.29 -22.61 5.08
CA SER A 93 0.27 -21.80 6.15
C SER A 93 0.56 -22.66 7.39
N LEU A 94 1.85 -22.88 7.67
CA LEU A 94 2.32 -23.49 8.91
C LEU A 94 2.44 -22.42 10.02
N PHE A 95 1.82 -21.25 9.83
CA PHE A 95 1.96 -20.09 10.71
C PHE A 95 0.81 -20.02 11.68
N GLN A 96 1.12 -20.02 12.97
CA GLN A 96 0.18 -19.60 14.00
C GLN A 96 0.34 -18.09 14.18
N ALA A 97 -0.66 -17.33 13.76
CA ALA A 97 -0.57 -15.88 13.80
C ALA A 97 -0.48 -15.35 15.25
N PRO A 98 0.18 -14.18 15.46
CA PRO A 98 0.13 -13.50 16.74
C PRO A 98 -1.33 -13.19 17.12
N SER A 99 -1.70 -13.44 18.37
CA SER A 99 -3.07 -13.28 18.90
C SER A 99 -3.65 -11.86 18.77
N ALA A 100 -2.81 -10.87 18.45
CA ALA A 100 -3.19 -9.47 18.31
C ALA A 100 -3.39 -9.00 16.85
N SER A 101 -3.03 -9.80 15.83
CA SER A 101 -3.17 -9.38 14.43
C SER A 101 -4.53 -9.79 13.87
N LYS A 102 -5.33 -8.82 13.41
CA LYS A 102 -6.63 -9.06 12.77
C LYS A 102 -6.46 -8.95 11.26
N GLU A 103 -6.74 -10.03 10.53
CA GLU A 103 -6.76 -10.00 9.07
C GLU A 103 -7.86 -9.05 8.56
N PRO A 104 -7.56 -8.12 7.64
CA PRO A 104 -8.60 -7.38 6.96
C PRO A 104 -9.44 -8.32 6.09
N ALA A 105 -10.76 -8.22 6.24
CA ALA A 105 -11.69 -8.82 5.29
C ALA A 105 -11.69 -8.00 4.00
N PHE A 106 -10.85 -8.37 3.04
CA PHE A 106 -10.88 -7.77 1.70
C PHE A 106 -12.04 -8.33 0.84
N PRO A 107 -12.64 -7.53 -0.06
CA PRO A 107 -12.48 -6.09 -0.16
C PRO A 107 -13.27 -5.35 0.93
N PHE A 108 -12.82 -4.16 1.32
CA PHE A 108 -13.55 -3.31 2.27
C PHE A 108 -13.56 -1.84 1.81
N ILE A 109 -14.45 -1.04 2.39
CA ILE A 109 -14.56 0.39 2.11
C ILE A 109 -13.78 1.19 3.16
N LEU A 110 -12.82 2.00 2.72
CA LEU A 110 -12.10 2.96 3.56
C LEU A 110 -12.70 4.34 3.37
N ASP A 111 -13.49 4.79 4.34
CA ASP A 111 -14.14 6.10 4.31
C ASP A 111 -13.14 7.27 4.35
N ARG A 112 -13.64 8.46 4.07
CA ARG A 112 -12.86 9.70 4.12
C ARG A 112 -12.24 9.90 5.50
N ASN A 113 -10.96 10.28 5.51
CA ASN A 113 -10.15 10.52 6.70
C ASN A 113 -10.04 9.33 7.67
N GLN A 114 -10.39 8.12 7.21
CA GLN A 114 -10.16 6.90 7.96
C GLN A 114 -8.80 6.32 7.66
N ARG A 115 -8.32 5.54 8.62
CA ARG A 115 -7.11 4.74 8.52
C ARG A 115 -7.38 3.35 9.02
N GLU A 116 -6.73 2.38 8.42
CA GLU A 116 -6.78 0.99 8.82
C GLU A 116 -5.36 0.44 8.75
N ALA A 117 -4.94 -0.31 9.77
CA ALA A 117 -3.60 -0.84 9.88
C ALA A 117 -3.65 -2.32 10.26
N TRP A 118 -2.73 -3.09 9.69
CA TRP A 118 -2.64 -4.53 9.92
C TRP A 118 -1.19 -4.96 10.01
N ASP A 119 -1.00 -5.96 10.85
CA ASP A 119 0.26 -6.67 10.97
C ASP A 119 0.12 -8.02 10.28
N PHE A 120 1.14 -8.41 9.51
CA PHE A 120 1.22 -9.74 8.90
C PHE A 120 2.66 -10.22 8.96
N GLU A 121 2.79 -11.53 9.03
CA GLU A 121 4.08 -12.22 9.00
C GLU A 121 4.30 -12.82 7.63
N MET A 122 5.52 -12.70 7.15
CA MET A 122 5.98 -13.35 5.93
C MET A 122 7.14 -14.25 6.29
N SER A 123 7.08 -15.51 5.85
CA SER A 123 8.25 -16.38 5.94
C SER A 123 9.26 -16.04 4.86
N LEU A 124 10.52 -16.01 5.28
CA LEU A 124 11.67 -15.89 4.40
C LEU A 124 11.99 -17.24 3.75
N ASP A 125 11.58 -18.38 4.31
CA ASP A 125 11.74 -19.71 3.67
C ASP A 125 10.94 -19.82 2.35
N GLY A 126 9.78 -19.15 2.29
CA GLY A 126 9.02 -18.97 1.04
C GLY A 126 9.71 -18.04 0.03
N LEU A 127 10.72 -17.29 0.48
CA LEU A 127 11.54 -16.39 -0.31
C LEU A 127 12.92 -16.97 -0.54
N ARG A 128 13.02 -17.86 -1.56
CA ARG A 128 14.31 -18.29 -2.12
C ARG A 128 15.25 -17.08 -2.27
N ASP A 129 16.52 -17.23 -1.92
CA ASP A 129 17.55 -16.18 -2.04
C ASP A 129 17.28 -14.94 -1.20
N ARG A 130 17.02 -15.10 0.11
CA ARG A 130 16.86 -13.99 1.07
C ARG A 130 17.98 -12.94 0.96
N GLU A 131 19.22 -13.39 0.79
CA GLU A 131 20.42 -12.55 0.67
C GLU A 131 20.41 -11.69 -0.61
N ALA A 132 19.62 -12.08 -1.61
CA ALA A 132 19.46 -11.31 -2.84
C ALA A 132 18.41 -10.21 -2.70
N ILE A 133 17.59 -10.18 -1.64
CA ILE A 133 16.58 -9.13 -1.46
C ILE A 133 17.26 -7.78 -1.19
N THR A 134 17.04 -6.80 -2.07
CA THR A 134 17.68 -5.48 -1.97
C THR A 134 16.78 -4.47 -1.26
N ARG A 135 15.48 -4.53 -1.51
CA ARG A 135 14.47 -3.66 -0.90
C ARG A 135 13.07 -4.24 -1.06
N MET A 136 12.19 -3.76 -0.22
CA MET A 136 10.78 -4.16 -0.17
C MET A 136 9.90 -2.97 0.17
N ARG A 137 8.66 -2.96 -0.32
CA ARG A 137 7.70 -1.91 0.02
C ARG A 137 6.28 -2.48 0.12
N PRO A 138 5.44 -1.91 1.00
CA PRO A 138 4.03 -2.23 1.01
C PRO A 138 3.33 -1.57 -0.18
N ALA A 139 2.24 -2.17 -0.61
CA ALA A 139 1.40 -1.66 -1.66
C ALA A 139 -0.04 -2.12 -1.44
N VAL A 140 -0.98 -1.33 -1.96
CA VAL A 140 -2.41 -1.59 -1.83
C VAL A 140 -3.06 -1.37 -3.18
N GLU A 141 -3.87 -2.34 -3.57
CA GLU A 141 -4.75 -2.20 -4.72
C GLU A 141 -6.08 -1.61 -4.28
N LEU A 142 -6.54 -0.61 -5.01
CA LEU A 142 -7.80 0.08 -4.75
C LEU A 142 -8.58 0.27 -6.04
N LEU A 143 -9.90 0.36 -5.89
CA LEU A 143 -10.79 0.74 -6.98
C LEU A 143 -11.12 2.23 -6.88
N SER A 144 -10.81 2.98 -7.93
CA SER A 144 -11.22 4.38 -8.08
C SER A 144 -12.01 4.57 -9.36
N ARG A 145 -13.26 5.03 -9.28
CA ARG A 145 -14.08 5.34 -10.47
C ARG A 145 -14.15 4.20 -11.51
N LYS A 146 -14.15 2.94 -11.05
CA LYS A 146 -14.12 1.71 -11.87
C LYS A 146 -12.76 1.37 -12.49
N ASP A 147 -11.71 2.14 -12.21
CA ASP A 147 -10.33 1.85 -12.57
C ASP A 147 -9.56 1.27 -11.38
N HIS A 148 -8.71 0.28 -11.67
CA HIS A 148 -7.81 -0.31 -10.69
C HIS A 148 -6.56 0.57 -10.54
N HIS A 149 -6.19 0.89 -9.31
CA HIS A 149 -4.98 1.62 -9.00
C HIS A 149 -4.17 0.90 -7.93
N VAL A 150 -2.85 1.01 -8.03
CA VAL A 150 -1.95 0.55 -6.99
C VAL A 150 -1.28 1.76 -6.36
N VAL A 151 -1.38 1.84 -5.04
CA VAL A 151 -0.66 2.83 -4.23
C VAL A 151 0.50 2.13 -3.54
N TYR A 152 1.68 2.72 -3.66
CA TYR A 152 2.91 2.18 -3.09
C TYR A 152 3.34 3.00 -1.88
N GLY A 153 3.78 2.31 -0.83
CA GLY A 153 4.53 2.92 0.25
C GLY A 153 6.01 3.05 -0.08
N THR A 154 6.78 3.52 0.90
CA THR A 154 8.22 3.76 0.77
C THR A 154 9.00 2.44 0.68
N TRP A 155 10.03 2.43 -0.16
CA TRP A 155 11.02 1.36 -0.19
C TRP A 155 11.80 1.27 1.12
N GLN A 156 11.97 0.05 1.62
CA GLN A 156 12.68 -0.29 2.84
C GLN A 156 13.72 -1.34 2.51
N GLN A 157 14.94 -1.18 3.03
CA GLN A 157 15.91 -2.26 3.01
C GLN A 157 15.52 -3.26 4.09
N PRO A 158 15.40 -4.54 3.76
CA PRO A 158 15.09 -5.54 4.76
C PRO A 158 16.26 -5.61 5.75
N LYS A 159 15.97 -5.47 7.04
CA LYS A 159 16.91 -5.82 8.11
C LYS A 159 16.97 -7.35 8.18
N LEU A 160 17.76 -7.97 7.31
CA LEU A 160 18.05 -9.39 7.35
C LEU A 160 19.27 -9.62 8.25
N PRO A 161 19.25 -10.61 9.15
CA PRO A 161 20.43 -11.01 9.92
C PRO A 161 21.53 -11.61 9.02
#